data_AF-A0A920BTR6-F1
#
_entry.id   AF-A0A920BTR6-F1
#
_cell.length_a   1.000
_cell.length_b   1.000
_cell.length_c   1.000
_cell.angle_alpha   90.00
_cell.angle_beta   90.00
_cell.angle_gamma   90.00
#
_symmetry.space_group_name_H-M   'P 1'
#
loop_
_entity.id
_entity.type
_entity.pdbx_description
1 polymer ?
#
loop_
_entity_poly.entity_id
_entity_poly.type
_entity_poly.pdbx_seq_one_letter_code
_entity_poly.pdbx_strand_id
1 'polypeptide(L)'
;MNNISFPNVSSVLPVTNEVKTSPVTPYEAQKSFASVLKQSIEKVNEAQVQSDVMTEKLARGENVDLHQVMIASQKASITLQATMEIRNKVIEAYQEVMRMQV
;
A
#
# COMPACT_ATOMS: atom_id res chain seq x y z
N MET A 1 48.52 -20.75 36.84
CA MET A 1 47.87 -20.00 35.74
C MET A 1 46.50 -19.58 36.25
N ASN A 2 46.38 -18.36 36.77
CA ASN A 2 45.15 -17.86 37.39
C ASN A 2 44.39 -17.02 36.36
N ASN A 3 43.21 -17.49 35.97
CA ASN A 3 42.32 -16.83 35.01
C ASN A 3 41.63 -15.62 35.68
N ILE A 4 42.05 -14.43 35.29
CA ILE A 4 41.37 -13.16 35.57
C ILE A 4 40.00 -13.14 34.86
N SER A 5 38.93 -12.97 35.64
CA SER A 5 37.56 -12.78 35.17
C SER A 5 37.28 -11.28 35.03
N PHE A 6 36.84 -10.86 33.84
CA PHE A 6 36.33 -9.50 33.61
C PHE A 6 34.79 -9.50 33.71
N PRO A 7 34.18 -8.56 34.43
CA PRO A 7 32.72 -8.41 34.46
C PRO A 7 32.22 -7.79 33.15
N ASN A 8 31.30 -8.48 32.47
CA ASN A 8 30.62 -7.96 31.29
C ASN A 8 29.54 -6.95 31.72
N VAL A 9 29.80 -5.66 31.52
CA VAL A 9 28.80 -4.59 31.61
C VAL A 9 28.51 -4.07 30.20
N SER A 10 27.36 -4.45 29.65
CA SER A 10 26.63 -3.64 28.68
C SER A 10 25.18 -4.08 28.64
N SER A 11 24.37 -3.32 29.38
CA SER A 11 22.95 -3.16 29.17
C SER A 11 22.67 -2.74 27.73
N VAL A 12 22.02 -3.60 26.97
CA VAL A 12 21.22 -3.17 25.82
C VAL A 12 19.81 -3.68 26.08
N LEU A 13 18.90 -2.73 26.27
CA LEU A 13 17.47 -2.92 26.45
C LEU A 13 16.93 -3.83 25.33
N PRO A 14 16.10 -4.85 25.61
CA PRO A 14 15.32 -5.46 24.55
C PRO A 14 14.25 -4.46 24.12
N VAL A 15 14.44 -3.83 22.95
CA VAL A 15 13.32 -3.23 22.20
C VAL A 15 12.49 -4.40 21.68
N THR A 16 11.63 -4.94 22.53
CA THR A 16 10.62 -5.91 22.13
C THR A 16 9.49 -5.15 21.44
N ASN A 17 9.74 -4.69 20.22
CA ASN A 17 8.64 -4.31 19.34
C ASN A 17 8.08 -5.60 18.73
N GLU A 18 7.34 -6.35 19.55
CA GLU A 18 6.49 -7.43 19.05
C GLU A 18 5.43 -6.79 18.15
N VAL A 19 5.71 -6.71 16.86
CA VAL A 19 4.65 -6.67 15.86
C VAL A 19 3.95 -8.02 15.99
N LYS A 20 2.90 -8.05 16.81
CA LYS A 20 1.98 -9.18 16.87
C LYS A 20 1.30 -9.30 15.51
N THR A 21 1.94 -10.02 14.59
CA THR A 21 1.28 -10.55 13.42
C THR A 21 0.43 -11.73 13.89
N SER A 22 -0.72 -11.43 14.48
CA SER A 22 -1.79 -12.41 14.60
C SER A 22 -2.05 -12.98 13.20
N PRO A 23 -2.10 -14.31 13.03
CA PRO A 23 -2.36 -14.91 11.73
C PRO A 23 -3.78 -14.49 11.31
N VAL A 24 -3.84 -13.55 10.37
CA VAL A 24 -5.11 -13.13 9.77
C VAL A 24 -5.68 -14.35 9.07
N THR A 25 -6.79 -14.87 9.57
CA THR A 25 -7.42 -16.02 8.94
C THR A 25 -7.88 -15.64 7.53
N PRO A 26 -7.97 -16.59 6.57
CA PRO A 26 -8.48 -16.30 5.23
C PRO A 26 -9.84 -15.58 5.24
N TYR A 27 -10.67 -15.84 6.27
CA TYR A 27 -11.94 -15.18 6.51
C TYR A 27 -11.79 -13.70 6.94
N GLU A 28 -10.85 -13.38 7.83
CA GLU A 28 -10.56 -12.00 8.22
C GLU A 28 -9.95 -11.19 7.06
N ALA A 29 -9.11 -11.83 6.23
CA ALA A 29 -8.57 -11.23 5.02
C ALA A 29 -9.69 -10.92 4.00
N GLN A 30 -10.66 -11.83 3.82
CA GLN A 30 -11.83 -11.61 2.96
C GLN A 30 -12.71 -10.45 3.46
N LYS A 31 -12.96 -10.36 4.77
CA LYS A 31 -13.74 -9.26 5.36
C LYS A 31 -13.04 -7.92 5.22
N SER A 32 -11.72 -7.88 5.44
CA SER A 32 -10.89 -6.69 5.22
C SER A 32 -10.95 -6.26 3.75
N PHE A 33 -10.80 -7.20 2.81
CA PHE A 33 -10.91 -6.94 1.38
C PHE A 33 -12.28 -6.38 0.99
N ALA A 34 -13.38 -6.98 1.48
CA ALA A 34 -14.73 -6.48 1.20
C ALA A 34 -14.94 -5.04 1.72
N SER A 35 -14.37 -4.72 2.89
CA SER A 35 -14.41 -3.36 3.44
C SER A 35 -13.62 -2.38 2.58
N VAL A 36 -12.42 -2.75 2.14
CA VAL A 36 -11.58 -1.93 1.26
C VAL A 36 -12.28 -1.72 -0.09
N LEU A 37 -12.88 -2.77 -0.66
CA LEU A 37 -13.62 -2.70 -1.91
C LEU A 37 -14.81 -1.74 -1.82
N LYS A 38 -15.59 -1.82 -0.74
CA LYS A 38 -16.70 -0.91 -0.50
C LYS A 38 -16.20 0.54 -0.43
N GLN A 39 -15.13 0.78 0.31
CA GLN A 39 -14.56 2.12 0.46
C GLN A 39 -13.98 2.64 -0.87
N SER A 40 -13.43 1.76 -1.71
CA SER A 40 -12.97 2.11 -3.05
C SER A 40 -14.13 2.51 -3.96
N ILE A 41 -15.27 1.80 -3.91
CA ILE A 41 -16.47 2.16 -4.68
C ILE A 41 -17.02 3.52 -4.23
N GLU A 42 -17.07 3.78 -2.93
CA GLU A 42 -17.49 5.08 -2.39
C GLU A 42 -16.57 6.21 -2.86
N LYS A 43 -15.25 5.99 -2.86
CA LYS A 43 -14.27 6.95 -3.39
C LYS A 43 -14.41 7.21 -4.89
N VAL A 44 -14.74 6.19 -5.68
CA VAL A 44 -14.99 6.37 -7.12
C VAL A 44 -16.24 7.24 -7.33
N ASN A 45 -17.30 7.00 -6.55
CA ASN A 45 -18.50 7.82 -6.62
C ASN A 45 -18.21 9.29 -6.24
N GLU A 46 -17.44 9.52 -5.17
CA GLU A 46 -17.00 10.88 -4.79
C GLU A 46 -16.17 11.55 -5.90
N ALA A 47 -15.22 10.81 -6.49
CA ALA A 47 -14.40 11.32 -7.59
C ALA A 47 -15.24 11.65 -8.83
N GLN A 48 -16.28 10.87 -9.12
CA GLN A 48 -17.20 11.11 -10.24
C GLN A 48 -18.03 12.39 -10.02
N VAL A 49 -18.61 12.56 -8.82
CA VAL A 49 -19.31 13.81 -8.46
C VAL A 49 -18.37 15.02 -8.56
N GLN A 50 -17.13 14.88 -8.10
CA GLN A 50 -16.13 15.94 -8.21
C GLN A 50 -15.77 16.24 -9.67
N SER A 51 -15.67 15.22 -10.51
CA SER A 51 -15.44 15.35 -11.96
C SER A 51 -16.59 16.07 -12.65
N ASP A 52 -17.83 15.80 -12.28
CA ASP A 52 -19.00 16.49 -12.84
C ASP A 52 -18.96 17.98 -12.51
N VAL A 53 -18.64 18.33 -11.25
CA VAL A 53 -18.45 19.73 -10.81
C VAL A 53 -17.29 20.40 -11.56
N MET A 54 -16.18 19.70 -11.75
CA MET A 54 -15.04 20.22 -12.51
C MET A 54 -15.34 20.36 -14.00
N THR A 55 -16.13 19.46 -14.58
CA THR A 55 -16.57 19.54 -15.99
C THR A 55 -17.50 20.73 -16.18
N GLU A 56 -18.38 21.00 -15.21
CA GLU A 56 -19.21 22.19 -15.20
C GLU A 56 -18.35 23.48 -15.07
N LYS A 57 -17.24 23.44 -14.33
CA LYS A 57 -16.26 24.54 -14.26
C LYS A 57 -15.41 24.67 -15.54
N LEU A 58 -15.04 23.57 -16.18
CA LEU A 58 -14.28 23.56 -17.42
C LEU A 58 -15.11 24.02 -18.61
N ALA A 59 -16.40 23.67 -18.66
CA ALA A 59 -17.36 24.25 -19.61
C ALA A 59 -17.49 25.78 -19.45
N ARG A 60 -17.04 26.33 -18.32
CA ARG A 60 -16.89 27.77 -18.07
C ARG A 60 -15.52 28.35 -18.48
N GLY A 61 -14.59 27.54 -19.00
CA GLY A 61 -13.43 27.99 -19.80
C GLY A 61 -12.11 28.25 -19.05
N GLU A 62 -11.69 27.39 -18.13
CA GLU A 62 -10.44 27.58 -17.37
C GLU A 62 -9.18 26.91 -18.01
N ASN A 63 -8.03 27.60 -17.88
CA ASN A 63 -6.75 27.38 -18.56
C ASN A 63 -6.04 26.06 -18.19
N VAL A 64 -5.63 25.28 -19.20
CA VAL A 64 -4.77 24.09 -19.03
C VAL A 64 -3.41 24.31 -19.71
N ASP A 65 -2.34 24.05 -18.97
CA ASP A 65 -0.96 24.27 -19.37
C ASP A 65 -0.33 22.97 -19.93
N LEU A 66 0.15 22.98 -21.17
CA LEU A 66 0.63 21.79 -21.91
C LEU A 66 1.71 21.00 -21.15
N HIS A 67 2.56 21.69 -20.41
CA HIS A 67 3.62 21.07 -19.60
C HIS A 67 3.07 20.15 -18.51
N GLN A 68 1.91 20.47 -17.94
CA GLN A 68 1.27 19.64 -16.92
C GLN A 68 0.75 18.33 -17.52
N VAL A 69 0.25 18.36 -18.76
CA VAL A 69 -0.23 17.16 -19.46
C VAL A 69 0.91 16.17 -19.71
N MET A 70 2.08 16.65 -20.14
CA MET A 70 3.23 15.77 -20.35
C MET A 70 3.73 15.16 -19.03
N ILE A 71 3.84 15.96 -17.97
CA ILE A 71 4.25 15.47 -16.64
C ILE A 71 3.26 14.43 -16.12
N ALA A 72 1.96 14.69 -16.27
CA ALA A 72 0.91 13.75 -15.88
C ALA A 72 1.03 12.42 -16.64
N SER A 73 1.26 12.47 -17.96
CA SER A 73 1.46 11.28 -18.80
C SER A 73 2.68 10.45 -18.38
N GLN A 74 3.81 11.12 -18.10
CA GLN A 74 5.03 10.45 -17.64
C GLN A 74 4.82 9.79 -16.27
N LYS A 75 4.18 10.51 -15.34
CA LYS A 75 3.86 10.02 -13.99
C LYS A 75 2.90 8.83 -14.04
N ALA A 76 1.88 8.88 -14.90
CA ALA A 76 0.94 7.78 -15.09
C ALA A 76 1.65 6.52 -15.60
N SER A 77 2.56 6.67 -16.57
CA SER A 77 3.33 5.54 -17.12
C SER A 77 4.18 4.85 -16.05
N ILE A 78 4.92 5.63 -15.26
CA ILE A 78 5.77 5.10 -14.16
C ILE A 78 4.90 4.44 -13.08
N THR A 79 3.78 5.07 -12.73
CA THR A 79 2.85 4.54 -11.71
C THR A 79 2.22 3.23 -12.16
N LEU A 80 1.86 3.11 -13.44
CA LEU A 80 1.33 1.87 -14.01
C LEU A 80 2.37 0.74 -13.94
N GLN A 81 3.63 1.03 -14.30
CA GLN A 81 4.73 0.06 -14.18
C GLN A 81 4.90 -0.40 -12.74
N ALA A 82 4.97 0.52 -11.78
CA ALA A 82 5.06 0.18 -10.35
C ALA A 82 3.87 -0.66 -9.86
N THR A 83 2.66 -0.36 -10.35
CA THR A 83 1.44 -1.11 -10.01
C THR A 83 1.51 -2.56 -10.51
N MET A 84 2.05 -2.79 -11.71
CA MET A 84 2.23 -4.14 -12.25
C MET A 84 3.21 -4.96 -11.41
N GLU A 85 4.31 -4.36 -10.96
CA GLU A 85 5.27 -5.02 -10.07
C GLU A 85 4.65 -5.41 -8.73
N ILE A 86 3.90 -4.48 -8.11
CA ILE A 86 3.19 -4.76 -6.86
C ILE A 86 2.17 -5.88 -7.05
N ARG A 87 1.39 -5.85 -8.14
CA ARG A 87 0.42 -6.92 -8.45
C ARG A 87 1.10 -8.28 -8.51
N ASN A 88 2.21 -8.38 -9.23
CA ASN A 88 2.95 -9.64 -9.37
C ASN A 88 3.41 -10.16 -7.98
N LYS A 89 3.98 -9.27 -7.15
CA LYS A 89 4.44 -9.63 -5.80
C LYS A 89 3.31 -10.06 -4.85
N VAL A 90 2.13 -9.46 -4.97
CA VAL A 90 0.96 -9.84 -4.17
C VAL A 90 0.44 -11.23 -4.58
N ILE A 91 0.44 -11.55 -5.88
CA ILE A 91 0.05 -12.89 -6.37
C ILE A 91 1.05 -13.94 -5.87
N GLU A 92 2.35 -13.66 -5.94
CA GLU A 92 3.40 -14.54 -5.41
C GLU A 92 3.21 -14.79 -3.91
N ALA A 93 2.95 -13.73 -3.13
CA ALA A 93 2.72 -13.85 -1.69
C ALA A 93 1.45 -14.67 -1.35
N TYR A 94 0.38 -14.51 -2.12
CA TYR A 94 -0.83 -15.33 -1.97
C TYR A 94 -0.55 -16.80 -2.26
N GLN A 95 0.16 -17.11 -3.35
CA GLN A 95 0.55 -18.47 -3.70
C GLN A 95 1.43 -19.11 -2.62
N GLU A 96 2.36 -18.34 -2.05
CA GLU A 96 3.25 -18.83 -0.99
C GLU A 96 2.48 -19.21 0.28
N VAL A 97 1.55 -18.36 0.73
CA VAL A 97 0.70 -18.66 1.89
C VAL A 97 -0.14 -19.93 1.66
N MET A 98 -0.65 -20.13 0.44
CA MET A 98 -1.40 -21.35 0.09
C MET A 98 -0.51 -22.60 0.09
N ARG A 99 0.76 -22.49 -0.34
CA ARG A 99 1.74 -23.59 -0.29
C ARG A 99 2.16 -23.95 1.12
N MET A 100 2.15 -23.00 2.05
CA MET A 100 2.46 -23.27 3.47
C MET A 100 1.34 -24.01 4.21
N GLN A 101 0.11 -24.01 3.68
CA GLN A 101 -1.08 -24.55 4.36
C GLN A 101 -1.50 -25.95 3.89
N VAL A 102 -0.79 -26.55 2.92
CA VAL A 102 -1.03 -27.95 2.47
C VAL A 102 -0.10 -28.93 3.17
#